data_AF-A0A3M1NMI4-F1
#
_entry.id   AF-A0A3M1NMI4-F1
#
_cell.length_a   1.000
_cell.length_b   1.000
_cell.length_c   1.000
_cell.angle_alpha   90.00
_cell.angle_beta   90.00
_cell.angle_gamma   90.00
#
_symmetry.space_group_name_H-M   'P 1'
#
loop_
_entity.id
_entity.type
_entity.pdbx_description
1 polymer ?
#
loop_
_entity_poly.entity_id
_entity_poly.type
_entity_poly.pdbx_seq_one_letter_code
_entity_poly.pdbx_strand_id
1 'polypeptide(L)'
;MADPTHLARLREGVAAWNAWRADHPDVRPDLRGADLSDQNLTEIDLHDADLRGARLHRTFLTVANLEDANLEDADLTKTTLTGAALDRAVLRRACLHHTDLGFATLNGADLQ
;
A
#
# COMPACT_ATOMS: atom_id res chain seq x y z
N MET A 1 -1.95 -11.92 9.93
CA MET A 1 -2.47 -10.79 10.73
C MET A 1 -1.33 -9.81 10.83
N ALA A 2 -1.61 -8.53 10.61
CA ALA A 2 -0.63 -7.46 10.62
C ALA A 2 0.20 -7.43 11.91
N ASP A 3 1.45 -7.00 11.79
CA ASP A 3 2.33 -6.77 12.94
C ASP A 3 1.86 -5.52 13.72
N PRO A 4 1.57 -5.63 15.02
CA PRO A 4 1.13 -4.50 15.83
C PRO A 4 2.13 -3.33 15.88
N THR A 5 3.43 -3.61 15.77
CA THR A 5 4.48 -2.59 15.80
C THR A 5 4.50 -1.76 14.52
N HIS A 6 4.36 -2.40 13.36
CA HIS A 6 4.18 -1.71 12.08
C HIS A 6 2.89 -0.89 12.09
N LEU A 7 1.77 -1.43 12.58
CA LEU A 7 0.53 -0.67 12.70
C LEU A 7 0.66 0.55 13.63
N ALA A 8 1.35 0.40 14.76
CA ALA A 8 1.59 1.51 15.68
C ALA A 8 2.42 2.60 15.00
N ARG A 9 3.46 2.24 14.25
CA ARG A 9 4.29 3.19 13.52
C ARG A 9 3.51 3.92 12.44
N LEU A 10 2.68 3.21 11.68
CA LEU A 10 1.86 3.80 10.63
C LEU A 10 0.85 4.81 11.20
N ARG A 11 0.35 4.58 12.42
CA ARG A 11 -0.53 5.50 13.15
C ARG A 11 0.18 6.77 13.65
N GLU A 12 1.51 6.78 13.73
CA GLU A 12 2.28 8.01 13.98
C GLU A 12 2.27 8.95 12.75
N GLY A 13 1.82 8.46 11.59
CA GLY A 13 1.63 9.21 10.36
C GLY A 13 2.67 8.93 9.28
N VAL A 14 2.39 9.38 8.06
CA VAL A 14 3.22 9.13 6.86
C VAL A 14 4.67 9.58 7.06
N ALA A 15 4.89 10.75 7.66
CA ALA A 15 6.25 11.26 7.88
C ALA A 15 7.07 10.36 8.83
N ALA A 16 6.46 9.89 9.93
CA ALA A 16 7.11 9.00 10.88
C ALA A 16 7.36 7.60 10.30
N TRP A 17 6.43 7.13 9.47
CA TRP A 17 6.57 5.90 8.71
C TRP A 17 7.73 6.00 7.72
N ASN A 18 7.74 7.01 6.85
CA ASN A 18 8.77 7.19 5.82
C ASN A 18 10.17 7.42 6.45
N ALA A 19 10.27 8.15 7.56
CA ALA A 19 11.53 8.28 8.29
C ALA A 19 12.03 6.91 8.80
N TRP A 20 11.13 6.08 9.34
CA TRP A 20 11.49 4.72 9.76
C TRP A 20 11.89 3.83 8.59
N ARG A 21 11.22 3.94 7.44
CA ARG A 21 11.57 3.22 6.21
C ARG A 21 12.95 3.59 5.70
N ALA A 22 13.31 4.86 5.76
CA ALA A 22 14.64 5.34 5.39
C ALA A 22 15.74 4.70 6.27
N ASP A 23 15.46 4.49 7.56
CA ASP A 23 16.38 3.83 8.50
C ASP A 23 16.37 2.29 8.38
N HIS A 24 15.30 1.70 7.82
CA HIS A 24 15.06 0.25 7.77
C HIS A 24 14.62 -0.23 6.37
N PRO A 25 15.44 -0.03 5.33
CA PRO A 25 15.06 -0.38 3.95
C PRO A 25 14.87 -1.89 3.75
N ASP A 26 15.55 -2.73 4.54
CA ASP A 26 15.50 -4.19 4.40
C ASP A 26 14.29 -4.83 5.11
N VAL A 27 13.53 -4.05 5.89
CA VAL A 27 12.36 -4.58 6.60
C VAL A 27 11.21 -4.74 5.62
N ARG A 28 10.54 -5.90 5.64
CA ARG A 28 9.26 -6.13 4.94
C ARG A 28 8.10 -5.86 5.90
N PRO A 29 7.33 -4.77 5.72
CA PRO A 29 6.23 -4.47 6.62
C PRO A 29 5.11 -5.50 6.50
N ASP A 30 4.75 -6.13 7.61
CA ASP A 30 3.55 -6.97 7.68
C ASP A 30 2.33 -6.14 8.06
N LEU A 31 1.49 -5.85 7.07
CA LEU A 31 0.24 -5.11 7.18
C LEU A 31 -0.96 -5.97 6.73
N ARG A 32 -0.84 -7.30 6.81
CA ARG A 32 -1.87 -8.25 6.35
C ARG A 32 -3.19 -8.06 7.06
N GLY A 33 -4.26 -7.83 6.30
CA GLY A 33 -5.60 -7.61 6.84
C GLY A 33 -5.73 -6.33 7.65
N ALA A 34 -4.75 -5.41 7.56
CA ALA A 34 -4.84 -4.12 8.22
C ALA A 34 -6.05 -3.34 7.72
N ASP A 35 -6.71 -2.64 8.64
CA ASP A 35 -7.74 -1.66 8.28
C ASP A 35 -7.09 -0.29 8.11
N LEU A 36 -6.96 0.12 6.86
CA LEU A 36 -6.34 1.37 6.41
C LEU A 36 -7.34 2.22 5.60
N SER A 37 -8.64 1.94 5.75
CA SER A 37 -9.69 2.64 5.03
C SER A 37 -9.78 4.11 5.42
N ASP A 38 -10.18 4.95 4.46
CA ASP A 38 -10.39 6.40 4.66
C ASP A 38 -9.14 7.17 5.13
N GLN A 39 -7.95 6.56 5.08
CA GLN A 39 -6.71 7.22 5.50
C GLN A 39 -6.14 8.10 4.37
N ASN A 40 -5.44 9.17 4.77
CA ASN A 40 -4.55 9.88 3.87
C ASN A 40 -3.12 9.33 4.02
N LEU A 41 -2.71 8.53 3.05
CA LEU A 41 -1.38 7.91 2.95
C LEU A 41 -0.65 8.41 1.68
N THR A 42 -0.91 9.66 1.28
CA THR A 42 -0.21 10.31 0.16
C THR A 42 1.31 10.28 0.40
N GLU A 43 2.07 9.92 -0.62
CA GLU A 43 3.55 9.79 -0.60
C GLU A 43 4.09 8.75 0.41
N ILE A 44 3.27 7.82 0.92
CA ILE A 44 3.77 6.79 1.83
C ILE A 44 4.70 5.81 1.13
N ASP A 45 5.75 5.37 1.83
CA ASP A 45 6.65 4.32 1.37
C ASP A 45 6.24 2.93 1.90
N LEU A 46 5.48 2.19 1.11
CA LEU A 46 5.03 0.82 1.39
C LEU A 46 5.74 -0.22 0.51
N HIS A 47 6.97 0.04 0.04
CA HIS A 47 7.69 -0.92 -0.79
C HIS A 47 7.88 -2.26 -0.07
N ASP A 48 7.78 -3.38 -0.79
CA ASP A 48 7.91 -4.75 -0.28
C ASP A 48 6.96 -5.07 0.90
N ALA A 49 5.90 -4.29 1.10
CA ALA A 49 4.93 -4.50 2.17
C ALA A 49 3.97 -5.65 1.84
N ASP A 50 3.67 -6.46 2.86
CA ASP A 50 2.66 -7.50 2.80
C ASP A 50 1.31 -6.92 3.24
N LEU A 51 0.51 -6.51 2.25
CA LEU A 51 -0.81 -5.90 2.39
C LEU A 51 -1.94 -6.89 2.05
N ARG A 52 -1.66 -8.21 2.10
CA ARG A 52 -2.66 -9.22 1.72
C ARG A 52 -3.93 -9.09 2.53
N GLY A 53 -5.06 -9.01 1.84
CA GLY A 53 -6.38 -8.81 2.45
C GLY A 53 -6.58 -7.48 3.19
N ALA A 54 -5.68 -6.50 3.03
CA ALA A 54 -5.82 -5.20 3.67
C ALA A 54 -7.06 -4.45 3.13
N ARG A 55 -7.68 -3.65 4.00
CA ARG A 55 -8.82 -2.79 3.64
C ARG A 55 -8.28 -1.39 3.35
N LEU A 56 -8.24 -1.02 2.08
CA LEU A 56 -7.70 0.24 1.57
C LEU A 56 -8.79 1.09 0.87
N HIS A 57 -10.07 0.77 1.10
CA HIS A 57 -11.16 1.44 0.41
C HIS A 57 -11.22 2.92 0.81
N ARG A 58 -11.45 3.80 -0.18
CA ARG A 58 -11.44 5.28 -0.03
C ARG A 58 -10.14 5.87 0.54
N THR A 59 -9.03 5.13 0.47
CA THR A 59 -7.72 5.61 0.92
C THR A 59 -7.05 6.47 -0.16
N PHE A 60 -6.33 7.50 0.25
CA PHE A 60 -5.48 8.30 -0.64
C PHE A 60 -4.05 7.76 -0.61
N LEU A 61 -3.58 7.23 -1.74
CA LEU A 61 -2.23 6.69 -1.98
C LEU A 61 -1.57 7.42 -3.16
N THR A 62 -1.89 8.69 -3.35
CA THR A 62 -1.32 9.54 -4.39
C THR A 62 0.21 9.57 -4.24
N VAL A 63 0.96 9.24 -5.30
CA VAL A 63 2.43 9.12 -5.30
C VAL A 63 2.98 8.16 -4.23
N ALA A 64 2.19 7.19 -3.75
CA ALA A 64 2.69 6.17 -2.83
C ALA A 64 3.68 5.23 -3.53
N ASN A 65 4.71 4.79 -2.81
CA ASN A 65 5.57 3.71 -3.26
C ASN A 65 4.99 2.37 -2.79
N LEU A 66 4.54 1.55 -3.73
CA LEU A 66 4.02 0.20 -3.53
C LEU A 66 4.81 -0.81 -4.39
N GLU A 67 6.05 -0.47 -4.78
CA GLU A 67 6.90 -1.39 -5.52
C GLU A 67 7.09 -2.70 -4.75
N ASP A 68 6.99 -3.83 -5.46
CA ASP A 68 7.08 -5.19 -4.89
C ASP A 68 6.05 -5.51 -3.78
N ALA A 69 5.08 -4.62 -3.52
CA ALA A 69 4.08 -4.85 -2.48
C ALA A 69 3.13 -6.00 -2.83
N ASN A 70 2.73 -6.79 -1.84
CA ASN A 70 1.73 -7.84 -2.00
C ASN A 70 0.35 -7.34 -1.57
N LEU A 71 -0.49 -6.99 -2.53
CA LEU A 71 -1.88 -6.53 -2.39
C LEU A 71 -2.88 -7.66 -2.73
N GLU A 72 -2.48 -8.93 -2.70
CA GLU A 72 -3.38 -10.04 -2.99
C GLU A 72 -4.59 -10.01 -2.04
N ASP A 73 -5.79 -10.18 -2.59
CA ASP A 73 -7.09 -10.06 -1.88
C ASP A 73 -7.37 -8.69 -1.21
N ALA A 74 -6.58 -7.64 -1.47
CA ALA A 74 -6.81 -6.33 -0.88
C ALA A 74 -8.06 -5.63 -1.45
N ASP A 75 -8.75 -4.85 -0.62
CA ASP A 75 -9.88 -4.01 -1.04
C ASP A 75 -9.40 -2.59 -1.37
N LEU A 76 -9.24 -2.29 -2.65
CA LEU A 76 -8.82 -0.98 -3.19
C LEU A 76 -10.03 -0.18 -3.74
N THR A 77 -11.24 -0.50 -3.30
CA THR A 77 -12.46 0.14 -3.81
C THR A 77 -12.43 1.65 -3.54
N LYS A 78 -12.58 2.47 -4.60
CA LYS A 78 -12.54 3.95 -4.52
C LYS A 78 -11.21 4.51 -3.96
N THR A 79 -10.11 3.77 -4.05
CA THR A 79 -8.78 4.24 -3.65
C THR A 79 -8.19 5.14 -4.74
N THR A 80 -7.48 6.19 -4.34
CA THR A 80 -6.71 7.04 -5.27
C THR A 80 -5.25 6.57 -5.27
N LEU A 81 -4.78 6.04 -6.39
CA LEU A 81 -3.40 5.59 -6.64
C LEU A 81 -2.73 6.47 -7.71
N THR A 82 -3.19 7.71 -7.87
CA THR A 82 -2.67 8.59 -8.91
C THR A 82 -1.16 8.82 -8.73
N GLY A 83 -0.36 8.46 -9.74
CA GLY A 83 1.10 8.55 -9.70
C GLY A 83 1.79 7.54 -8.76
N ALA A 84 1.07 6.58 -8.18
CA ALA A 84 1.66 5.56 -7.32
C ALA A 84 2.55 4.60 -8.11
N ALA A 85 3.62 4.13 -7.48
CA ALA A 85 4.50 3.12 -8.04
C ALA A 85 4.03 1.71 -7.63
N LEU A 86 3.52 0.92 -8.58
CA LEU A 86 3.06 -0.46 -8.35
C LEU A 86 3.90 -1.48 -9.16
N ASP A 87 5.11 -1.10 -9.56
CA ASP A 87 5.99 -2.00 -10.30
C ASP A 87 6.24 -3.28 -9.51
N ARG A 88 6.07 -4.43 -10.18
CA ARG A 88 6.18 -5.78 -9.60
C ARG A 88 5.21 -6.06 -8.42
N ALA A 89 4.23 -5.20 -8.16
CA ALA A 89 3.24 -5.45 -7.13
C ALA A 89 2.34 -6.64 -7.47
N VAL A 90 1.92 -7.40 -6.47
CA VAL A 90 0.96 -8.50 -6.64
C VAL A 90 -0.43 -8.01 -6.31
N LEU A 91 -1.32 -7.94 -7.32
CA LEU A 91 -2.70 -7.45 -7.24
C LEU A 91 -3.72 -8.56 -7.48
N ARG A 92 -3.31 -9.83 -7.41
CA ARG A 92 -4.18 -11.00 -7.56
C ARG A 92 -5.43 -10.89 -6.69
N ARG A 93 -6.61 -11.01 -7.30
CA ARG A 93 -7.91 -10.94 -6.60
C ARG A 93 -8.17 -9.62 -5.83
N ALA A 94 -7.35 -8.59 -6.03
CA ALA A 94 -7.59 -7.28 -5.43
C ALA A 94 -8.86 -6.64 -6.03
N CYS A 95 -9.65 -5.99 -5.19
CA CYS A 95 -10.87 -5.31 -5.62
C CYS A 95 -10.56 -3.88 -6.07
N LEU A 96 -10.50 -3.64 -7.39
CA LEU A 96 -10.13 -2.35 -8.00
C LEU A 96 -11.34 -1.51 -8.46
N HIS A 97 -12.52 -1.71 -7.87
CA HIS A 97 -13.72 -0.99 -8.29
C HIS A 97 -13.60 0.51 -8.00
N HIS A 98 -13.73 1.34 -9.04
CA HIS A 98 -13.59 2.80 -8.95
C HIS A 98 -12.23 3.27 -8.42
N THR A 99 -11.18 2.45 -8.52
CA THR A 99 -9.81 2.86 -8.20
C THR A 99 -9.28 3.80 -9.28
N ASP A 100 -8.65 4.91 -8.88
CA ASP A 100 -7.97 5.82 -9.80
C ASP A 100 -6.49 5.45 -9.91
N LEU A 101 -6.08 4.92 -11.07
CA LEU A 101 -4.69 4.55 -11.39
C LEU A 101 -4.02 5.57 -12.32
N GLY A 102 -4.53 6.80 -12.43
CA GLY A 102 -3.98 7.82 -13.32
C GLY A 102 -2.49 8.05 -13.09
N PHE A 103 -1.65 7.95 -14.12
CA PHE A 103 -0.20 8.08 -14.03
C PHE A 103 0.53 7.05 -13.15
N ALA A 104 -0.16 6.02 -12.62
CA ALA A 104 0.48 4.96 -11.87
C ALA A 104 1.37 4.08 -12.78
N THR A 105 2.47 3.57 -12.24
CA THR A 105 3.32 2.59 -12.93
C THR A 105 2.92 1.18 -12.49
N LEU A 106 2.90 0.25 -13.45
CA LEU A 106 2.45 -1.14 -13.25
C LEU A 106 3.41 -2.14 -13.93
N ASN A 107 4.68 -1.78 -14.13
CA ASN A 107 5.58 -2.63 -14.90
C ASN A 107 5.83 -3.94 -14.14
N GLY A 108 5.47 -5.06 -14.76
CA GLY A 108 5.58 -6.38 -14.14
C GLY A 108 4.61 -6.62 -12.97
N ALA A 109 3.61 -5.76 -12.76
CA ALA A 109 2.56 -6.00 -11.78
C ALA A 109 1.74 -7.25 -12.16
N ASP A 110 1.41 -8.06 -11.16
CA ASP A 110 0.70 -9.33 -11.33
C ASP A 110 -0.78 -9.19 -10.97
N LEU A 111 -1.63 -9.10 -11.99
CA LEU A 111 -3.09 -8.95 -11.83
C LEU A 111 -3.87 -10.28 -12.02
N GLN A 112 -3.20 -11.39 -12.36
CA GLN A 112 -3.85 -12.63 -12.85
C GLN A 112 -3.76 -13.81 -11.89
#